data_AF-A0A4Q3CV39-F1
#
_entry.id   AF-A0A4Q3CV39-F1
#
_cell.length_a   1.000
_cell.length_b   1.000
_cell.length_c   1.000
_cell.angle_alpha   90.00
_cell.angle_beta   90.00
_cell.angle_gamma   90.00
#
_symmetry.space_group_name_H-M   'P 1'
#
loop_
_entity.id
_entity.type
_entity.pdbx_description
1 polymer ?
#
loop_
_entity_poly.entity_id
_entity_poly.type
_entity_poly.pdbx_seq_one_letter_code
_entity_poly.pdbx_strand_id
1 'polypeptide(L)'
;MATRYELADFEEAIEFYHRSGWTDGLPIVPPTPERVAQFLEAAGLKAEDQLGFYEERRLPIIAEKVAINAVMAGCLPEYFPVVVAIVEAMLEPGFMLHVANSSTGSFTLGFLVNGPIRNAIGMNCHGNMLGPGNRANSSIGRAIRLIQLNVMGSIPGAGGPDPAHGRAVLDRSMMGQPAKYAGYHLVENEEEFPSLTPTHVELGFDAGDSTVTMFLIAGHHWTDLHAEQTPEAWIDTMAQYVVGTGKLTPSGYGILLLPPE
;
A
#
# COMPACT_ATOMS: atom_id res chain seq x y z
N MET A 1 -22.15 0.98 8.98
CA MET A 1 -22.56 2.24 8.35
C MET A 1 -21.80 3.41 8.92
N ALA A 2 -21.32 4.29 8.06
CA ALA A 2 -20.60 5.51 8.44
C ALA A 2 -21.55 6.64 8.88
N THR A 3 -21.08 7.47 9.82
CA THR A 3 -21.76 8.71 10.19
C THR A 3 -21.60 9.74 9.08
N ARG A 4 -22.68 10.45 8.74
CA ARG A 4 -22.68 11.54 7.77
C ARG A 4 -22.58 12.88 8.49
N TYR A 5 -21.86 13.81 7.89
CA TYR A 5 -21.67 15.17 8.40
C TYR A 5 -22.00 16.16 7.28
N GLU A 6 -22.86 17.13 7.59
CA GLU A 6 -23.14 18.27 6.72
C GLU A 6 -22.14 19.38 7.05
N LEU A 7 -21.36 19.81 6.06
CA LEU A 7 -20.31 20.80 6.19
C LEU A 7 -20.54 21.93 5.19
N ALA A 8 -20.02 23.11 5.48
CA ALA A 8 -20.34 24.32 4.72
C ALA A 8 -19.91 24.23 3.24
N ASP A 9 -18.70 23.73 3.00
CA ASP A 9 -18.08 23.65 1.69
C ASP A 9 -16.95 22.61 1.66
N PHE A 10 -16.21 22.59 0.55
CA PHE A 10 -15.13 21.64 0.31
C PHE A 10 -13.91 21.91 1.19
N GLU A 11 -13.52 23.18 1.38
CA GLU A 11 -12.41 23.54 2.24
C GLU A 11 -12.69 23.16 3.69
N GLU A 12 -13.88 23.45 4.21
CA GLU A 12 -14.27 23.09 5.57
C GLU A 12 -14.34 21.57 5.75
N ALA A 13 -14.68 20.81 4.71
CA ALA A 13 -14.58 19.35 4.74
C ALA A 13 -13.14 18.86 4.93
N ILE A 14 -12.16 19.45 4.24
CA ILE A 14 -10.76 19.08 4.43
C ILE A 14 -10.31 19.39 5.87
N GLU A 15 -10.60 20.59 6.36
CA GLU A 15 -10.21 21.00 7.71
C GLU A 15 -10.92 20.18 8.79
N PHE A 16 -12.18 19.81 8.60
CA PHE A 16 -12.91 18.94 9.51
C PHE A 16 -12.24 17.56 9.64
N TYR A 17 -11.81 16.95 8.53
CA TYR A 17 -11.10 15.67 8.56
C TYR A 17 -9.73 15.77 9.23
N HIS A 18 -9.00 16.87 9.05
CA HIS A 18 -7.77 17.15 9.78
C HIS A 18 -8.00 17.26 11.28
N ARG A 19 -8.98 18.07 11.72
CA ARG A 19 -9.33 18.24 13.15
C ARG A 19 -9.89 16.97 13.80
N SER A 20 -10.40 16.04 13.00
CA SER A 20 -10.88 14.73 13.47
C SER A 20 -9.77 13.68 13.51
N GLY A 21 -8.58 14.00 13.01
CA GLY A 21 -7.45 13.08 12.94
C GLY A 21 -7.63 11.95 11.93
N TRP A 22 -8.48 12.14 10.92
CA TRP A 22 -8.80 11.12 9.92
C TRP A 22 -7.95 11.23 8.65
N THR A 23 -6.96 12.10 8.64
CA THR A 23 -5.99 12.21 7.56
C THR A 23 -4.65 11.62 7.98
N ASP A 24 -3.81 11.36 6.99
CA ASP A 24 -2.41 11.01 7.14
C ASP A 24 -1.51 12.25 7.32
N GLY A 25 -2.09 13.44 7.52
CA GLY A 25 -1.37 14.72 7.53
C GLY A 25 -1.36 15.42 6.17
N LEU A 26 -1.89 14.80 5.12
CA LEU A 26 -2.12 15.39 3.81
C LEU A 26 -3.62 15.70 3.60
N PRO A 27 -3.98 16.67 2.73
CA PRO A 27 -5.38 16.94 2.41
C PRO A 27 -6.04 15.73 1.74
N ILE A 28 -7.36 15.61 1.91
CA ILE A 28 -8.16 14.51 1.38
C ILE A 28 -9.14 14.99 0.32
N VAL A 29 -9.64 14.06 -0.50
CA VAL A 29 -10.87 14.29 -1.27
C VAL A 29 -12.08 13.94 -0.39
N PRO A 30 -13.02 14.87 -0.13
CA PRO A 30 -14.19 14.59 0.70
C PRO A 30 -15.02 13.40 0.18
N PRO A 31 -15.19 12.34 1.00
CA PRO A 31 -15.83 11.10 0.58
C PRO A 31 -17.35 11.21 0.69
N THR A 32 -17.98 11.91 -0.25
CA THR A 32 -19.44 12.03 -0.30
C THR A 32 -20.11 10.67 -0.56
N PRO A 33 -21.36 10.46 -0.12
CA PRO A 33 -22.07 9.20 -0.35
C PRO A 33 -22.09 8.75 -1.80
N GLU A 34 -22.20 9.68 -2.75
CA GLU A 34 -22.24 9.41 -4.19
C GLU A 34 -20.89 8.88 -4.69
N ARG A 35 -19.77 9.47 -4.26
CA ARG A 35 -18.44 8.99 -4.61
C ARG A 35 -18.18 7.60 -4.02
N VAL A 36 -18.58 7.38 -2.78
CA VAL A 36 -18.45 6.06 -2.12
C VAL A 36 -19.27 5.00 -2.87
N ALA A 37 -20.50 5.34 -3.29
CA ALA A 37 -21.34 4.43 -4.07
C ALA A 37 -20.71 4.03 -5.41
N GLN A 38 -20.09 4.98 -6.13
CA GLN A 38 -19.39 4.69 -7.40
C GLN A 38 -18.24 3.69 -7.22
N PHE A 39 -17.51 3.77 -6.11
CA PHE A 39 -16.41 2.85 -5.80
C PHE A 39 -16.95 1.44 -5.51
N LEU A 40 -17.99 1.35 -4.68
CA LEU A 40 -18.64 0.08 -4.37
C LEU A 40 -19.20 -0.58 -5.64
N GLU A 41 -19.85 0.19 -6.51
CA GLU A 41 -20.36 -0.27 -7.81
C GLU A 41 -19.23 -0.79 -8.71
N ALA A 42 -18.11 -0.06 -8.81
CA ALA A 42 -16.97 -0.47 -9.64
C ALA A 42 -16.33 -1.80 -9.19
N ALA A 43 -16.44 -2.16 -7.91
CA ALA A 43 -15.99 -3.45 -7.39
C ALA A 43 -17.11 -4.49 -7.26
N GLY A 44 -18.36 -4.16 -7.63
CA GLY A 44 -19.51 -5.07 -7.50
C GLY A 44 -19.87 -5.41 -6.04
N LEU A 45 -19.54 -4.52 -5.09
CA LEU A 45 -19.71 -4.74 -3.65
C LEU A 45 -20.89 -3.93 -3.10
N LYS A 46 -21.48 -4.44 -2.02
CA LYS A 46 -22.41 -3.70 -1.16
C LYS A 46 -21.65 -3.05 0.00
N ALA A 47 -22.24 -2.01 0.58
CA ALA A 47 -21.61 -1.26 1.67
C ALA A 47 -21.26 -2.14 2.89
N GLU A 48 -22.12 -3.11 3.19
CA GLU A 48 -22.03 -4.03 4.32
C GLU A 48 -21.17 -5.28 4.06
N ASP A 49 -20.69 -5.48 2.83
CA ASP A 49 -19.87 -6.66 2.51
C ASP A 49 -18.59 -6.64 3.35
N GLN A 50 -18.32 -7.78 3.99
CA GLN A 50 -17.13 -7.95 4.81
C GLN A 50 -15.99 -8.47 3.94
N LEU A 51 -14.93 -7.67 3.83
CA LEU A 51 -13.73 -8.01 3.06
C LEU A 51 -12.74 -8.88 3.87
N GLY A 52 -12.85 -8.86 5.20
CA GLY A 52 -12.04 -9.71 6.06
C GLY A 52 -12.20 -9.37 7.53
N PHE A 53 -11.42 -10.03 8.37
CA PHE A 53 -11.46 -9.85 9.81
C PHE A 53 -10.04 -9.67 10.37
N TYR A 54 -9.79 -8.54 11.02
CA TYR A 54 -8.51 -8.30 11.67
C TYR A 54 -8.52 -8.94 13.06
N GLU A 55 -8.01 -10.16 13.14
CA GLU A 55 -8.08 -11.04 14.32
C GLU A 55 -7.52 -10.40 15.59
N GLU A 56 -6.31 -9.83 15.54
CA GLU A 56 -5.64 -9.24 16.71
C GLU A 56 -6.39 -8.02 17.26
N ARG A 57 -7.23 -7.39 16.43
CA ARG A 57 -8.07 -6.25 16.81
C ARG A 57 -9.53 -6.62 17.03
N ARG A 58 -9.92 -7.88 16.73
CA ARG A 58 -11.31 -8.36 16.72
C ARG A 58 -12.22 -7.44 15.92
N LEU A 59 -11.77 -7.04 14.74
CA LEU A 59 -12.40 -5.98 13.97
C LEU A 59 -12.79 -6.47 12.56
N PRO A 60 -14.09 -6.52 12.21
CA PRO A 60 -14.51 -6.76 10.85
C PRO A 60 -14.20 -5.55 9.97
N ILE A 61 -13.66 -5.82 8.77
CA ILE A 61 -13.34 -4.81 7.77
C ILE A 61 -14.41 -4.85 6.68
N ILE A 62 -15.15 -3.76 6.50
CA ILE A 62 -16.28 -3.68 5.57
C ILE A 62 -15.98 -2.77 4.38
N ALA A 63 -16.58 -3.08 3.23
CA ALA A 63 -16.36 -2.40 1.96
C ALA A 63 -16.64 -0.90 2.02
N GLU A 64 -17.71 -0.44 2.69
CA GLU A 64 -18.02 0.99 2.83
C GLU A 64 -16.85 1.79 3.42
N LYS A 65 -16.21 1.24 4.47
CA LYS A 65 -15.10 1.92 5.15
C LYS A 65 -13.85 1.94 4.31
N VAL A 66 -13.61 0.89 3.54
CA VAL A 66 -12.49 0.80 2.60
C VAL A 66 -12.70 1.78 1.44
N ALA A 67 -13.91 1.87 0.88
CA ALA A 67 -14.28 2.82 -0.16
C ALA A 67 -14.13 4.28 0.27
N ILE A 68 -14.59 4.64 1.48
CA ILE A 68 -14.41 5.99 2.04
C ILE A 68 -12.93 6.40 2.03
N ASN A 69 -12.03 5.52 2.49
CA ASN A 69 -10.60 5.82 2.55
C ASN A 69 -9.93 5.86 1.17
N ALA A 70 -10.41 5.04 0.22
CA ALA A 70 -9.95 5.09 -1.16
C ALA A 70 -10.35 6.42 -1.84
N VAL A 71 -11.57 6.90 -1.62
CA VAL A 71 -11.98 8.24 -2.09
C VAL A 71 -11.09 9.30 -1.46
N MET A 72 -10.90 9.27 -0.13
CA MET A 72 -10.06 10.24 0.58
C MET A 72 -8.63 10.33 0.03
N ALA A 73 -8.06 9.20 -0.40
CA ALA A 73 -6.73 9.13 -0.99
C ALA A 73 -6.63 9.74 -2.40
N GLY A 74 -7.77 10.02 -3.04
CA GLY A 74 -7.84 10.53 -4.41
C GLY A 74 -7.81 9.42 -5.47
N CYS A 75 -8.13 8.17 -5.11
CA CYS A 75 -8.31 7.10 -6.09
C CYS A 75 -9.43 7.44 -7.09
N LEU A 76 -9.46 6.69 -8.19
CA LEU A 76 -10.62 6.59 -9.06
C LEU A 76 -11.36 5.26 -8.79
N PRO A 77 -12.66 5.16 -9.12
CA PRO A 77 -13.43 3.93 -8.90
C PRO A 77 -12.78 2.69 -9.51
N GLU A 78 -12.19 2.80 -10.71
CA GLU A 78 -11.49 1.71 -11.40
C GLU A 78 -10.25 1.20 -10.65
N TYR A 79 -9.70 1.97 -9.70
CA TYR A 79 -8.57 1.53 -8.87
C TYR A 79 -9.04 0.71 -7.66
N PHE A 80 -10.32 0.83 -7.31
CA PHE A 80 -10.86 0.27 -6.08
C PHE A 80 -10.77 -1.26 -5.99
N PRO A 81 -10.95 -2.04 -7.09
CA PRO A 81 -10.72 -3.48 -7.04
C PRO A 81 -9.31 -3.88 -6.57
N VAL A 82 -8.28 -3.12 -6.93
CA VAL A 82 -6.90 -3.35 -6.46
C VAL A 82 -6.78 -3.04 -4.96
N VAL A 83 -7.42 -1.97 -4.49
CA VAL A 83 -7.47 -1.63 -3.06
C VAL A 83 -8.16 -2.74 -2.26
N VAL A 84 -9.26 -3.28 -2.76
CA VAL A 84 -9.99 -4.40 -2.13
C VAL A 84 -9.10 -5.63 -2.06
N ALA A 85 -8.47 -6.03 -3.18
CA ALA A 85 -7.57 -7.19 -3.21
C ALA A 85 -6.39 -7.05 -2.24
N ILE A 86 -5.82 -5.85 -2.11
CA ILE A 86 -4.78 -5.57 -1.11
C ILE A 86 -5.33 -5.76 0.31
N VAL A 87 -6.51 -5.22 0.62
CA VAL A 87 -7.11 -5.35 1.95
C VAL A 87 -7.39 -6.82 2.30
N GLU A 88 -7.92 -7.59 1.36
CA GLU A 88 -8.16 -9.03 1.54
C GLU A 88 -6.83 -9.77 1.79
N ALA A 89 -5.81 -9.51 0.97
CA ALA A 89 -4.48 -10.11 1.14
C ALA A 89 -3.79 -9.70 2.46
N MET A 90 -4.04 -8.50 2.96
CA MET A 90 -3.54 -8.05 4.27
C MET A 90 -4.19 -8.80 5.45
N LEU A 91 -5.39 -9.34 5.24
CA LEU A 91 -6.19 -10.02 6.27
C LEU A 91 -6.12 -11.54 6.14
N GLU A 92 -5.45 -12.06 5.11
CA GLU A 92 -5.25 -13.50 4.92
C GLU A 92 -4.45 -14.10 6.10
N PRO A 93 -4.90 -15.25 6.65
CA PRO A 93 -4.17 -15.95 7.69
C PRO A 93 -2.72 -16.26 7.28
N GLY A 94 -1.77 -15.80 8.07
CA GLY A 94 -0.34 -15.98 7.81
C GLY A 94 0.37 -14.73 7.30
N PHE A 95 -0.37 -13.72 6.81
CA PHE A 95 0.22 -12.41 6.57
C PHE A 95 0.47 -11.68 7.89
N MET A 96 1.70 -11.21 8.12
CA MET A 96 2.13 -10.62 9.39
C MET A 96 1.70 -9.16 9.57
N LEU A 97 0.43 -8.83 9.30
CA LEU A 97 -0.10 -7.46 9.37
C LEU A 97 0.13 -6.80 10.74
N HIS A 98 -0.14 -7.53 11.83
CA HIS A 98 0.01 -6.98 13.17
C HIS A 98 1.46 -6.61 13.49
N VAL A 99 2.42 -7.41 13.01
CA VAL A 99 3.85 -7.13 13.16
C VAL A 99 4.21 -5.83 12.44
N ALA A 100 3.77 -5.66 11.19
CA ALA A 100 4.03 -4.44 10.43
C ALA A 100 3.45 -3.19 11.10
N ASN A 101 2.26 -3.33 11.69
CA ASN A 101 1.52 -2.23 12.29
C ASN A 101 1.91 -1.91 13.74
N SER A 102 2.63 -2.78 14.45
CA SER A 102 2.99 -2.58 15.87
C SER A 102 4.49 -2.56 16.15
N SER A 103 5.31 -2.87 15.15
CA SER A 103 6.76 -2.93 15.29
C SER A 103 7.41 -1.57 15.53
N THR A 104 8.48 -1.58 16.31
CA THR A 104 9.39 -0.44 16.48
C THR A 104 10.29 -0.21 15.26
N GLY A 105 10.44 -1.24 14.40
CA GLY A 105 11.34 -1.30 13.25
C GLY A 105 10.93 -0.50 12.01
N SER A 106 9.93 0.38 12.11
CA SER A 106 9.51 1.29 11.02
C SER A 106 9.15 0.62 9.70
N PHE A 107 8.72 -0.65 9.73
CA PHE A 107 8.26 -1.39 8.55
C PHE A 107 7.08 -0.71 7.85
N THR A 108 6.95 -0.93 6.54
CA THR A 108 5.76 -0.58 5.77
C THR A 108 5.30 -1.76 4.93
N LEU A 109 4.11 -1.63 4.35
CA LEU A 109 3.57 -2.59 3.39
C LEU A 109 4.12 -2.28 2.01
N GLY A 110 4.48 -3.34 1.30
CA GLY A 110 4.69 -3.31 -0.14
C GLY A 110 3.75 -4.29 -0.82
N PHE A 111 3.45 -4.01 -2.08
CA PHE A 111 2.62 -4.86 -2.90
C PHE A 111 3.14 -4.87 -4.33
N LEU A 112 3.06 -6.03 -4.96
CA LEU A 112 3.34 -6.24 -6.37
C LEU A 112 2.01 -6.45 -7.09
N VAL A 113 1.74 -5.64 -8.10
CA VAL A 113 0.57 -5.80 -8.97
C VAL A 113 1.00 -6.51 -10.25
N ASN A 114 0.16 -7.46 -10.66
CA ASN A 114 0.34 -8.29 -11.85
C ASN A 114 -0.87 -8.27 -12.79
N GLY A 115 -0.64 -8.66 -14.03
CA GLY A 115 -1.69 -8.90 -15.02
C GLY A 115 -2.34 -7.65 -15.63
N PRO A 116 -3.46 -7.84 -16.37
CA PRO A 116 -4.04 -6.81 -17.22
C PRO A 116 -4.48 -5.53 -16.50
N ILE A 117 -4.81 -5.59 -15.20
CA ILE A 117 -5.29 -4.43 -14.44
C ILE A 117 -4.29 -3.28 -14.43
N ARG A 118 -2.98 -3.58 -14.42
CA ARG A 118 -1.91 -2.57 -14.39
C ARG A 118 -2.03 -1.62 -15.56
N ASN A 119 -2.25 -2.18 -16.75
CA ASN A 119 -2.43 -1.43 -17.99
C ASN A 119 -3.80 -0.73 -18.00
N ALA A 120 -4.85 -1.43 -17.58
CA ALA A 120 -6.22 -0.91 -17.58
C ALA A 120 -6.38 0.36 -16.72
N ILE A 121 -5.68 0.43 -15.58
CA ILE A 121 -5.74 1.59 -14.68
C ILE A 121 -4.55 2.55 -14.83
N GLY A 122 -3.65 2.26 -15.77
CA GLY A 122 -2.49 3.08 -16.09
C GLY A 122 -1.48 3.18 -14.95
N MET A 123 -1.19 2.07 -14.25
CA MET A 123 -0.11 2.02 -13.28
C MET A 123 1.26 2.19 -13.96
N ASN A 124 2.19 2.89 -13.31
CA ASN A 124 3.56 3.03 -13.82
C ASN A 124 4.41 1.82 -13.40
N CYS A 125 5.00 1.13 -14.38
CA CYS A 125 6.01 0.07 -14.21
C CYS A 125 7.39 0.46 -14.77
N HIS A 126 7.59 1.72 -15.18
CA HIS A 126 8.82 2.21 -15.82
C HIS A 126 9.67 3.06 -14.86
N GLY A 127 10.57 3.87 -15.42
CA GLY A 127 11.39 4.82 -14.66
C GLY A 127 10.59 5.61 -13.63
N ASN A 128 11.21 5.83 -12.46
CA ASN A 128 10.59 6.50 -11.32
C ASN A 128 9.31 5.79 -10.79
N MET A 129 9.18 4.47 -10.95
CA MET A 129 8.02 3.68 -10.50
C MET A 129 7.62 3.94 -9.04
N LEU A 130 8.60 3.96 -8.12
CA LEU A 130 8.40 4.20 -6.68
C LEU A 130 8.28 5.69 -6.33
N GLY A 131 8.44 6.57 -7.31
CA GLY A 131 8.41 8.01 -7.14
C GLY A 131 7.04 8.63 -7.44
N PRO A 132 6.93 9.96 -7.32
CA PRO A 132 5.69 10.67 -7.62
C PRO A 132 5.42 10.72 -9.13
N GLY A 133 4.17 11.01 -9.50
CA GLY A 133 3.78 11.37 -10.88
C GLY A 133 2.73 10.45 -11.49
N ASN A 134 2.55 9.24 -10.96
CA ASN A 134 1.47 8.36 -11.36
C ASN A 134 0.36 8.34 -10.29
N ARG A 135 -0.87 8.67 -10.71
CA ARG A 135 -2.03 8.76 -9.81
C ARG A 135 -2.38 7.39 -9.23
N ALA A 136 -2.53 6.35 -10.06
CA ALA A 136 -2.93 5.02 -9.60
C ALA A 136 -1.96 4.48 -8.53
N ASN A 137 -0.66 4.47 -8.85
CA ASN A 137 0.42 4.09 -7.93
C ASN A 137 0.31 4.83 -6.58
N SER A 138 0.27 6.16 -6.62
CA SER A 138 0.31 7.00 -5.42
C SER A 138 -0.97 6.89 -4.59
N SER A 139 -2.14 6.94 -5.23
CA SER A 139 -3.42 6.96 -4.54
C SER A 139 -3.80 5.60 -3.97
N ILE A 140 -3.49 4.49 -4.68
CA ILE A 140 -3.74 3.14 -4.14
C ILE A 140 -2.92 2.95 -2.87
N GLY A 141 -1.61 3.21 -2.92
CA GLY A 141 -0.77 3.10 -1.74
C GLY A 141 -1.20 4.01 -0.59
N ARG A 142 -1.61 5.23 -0.89
CA ARG A 142 -2.16 6.16 0.11
C ARG A 142 -3.50 5.70 0.69
N ALA A 143 -4.37 5.09 -0.12
CA ALA A 143 -5.61 4.49 0.36
C ALA A 143 -5.32 3.41 1.40
N ILE A 144 -4.33 2.55 1.16
CA ILE A 144 -3.91 1.52 2.13
C ILE A 144 -3.42 2.16 3.43
N ARG A 145 -2.71 3.29 3.38
CA ARG A 145 -2.34 4.00 4.61
C ARG A 145 -3.55 4.56 5.36
N LEU A 146 -4.47 5.23 4.66
CA LEU A 146 -5.67 5.77 5.29
C LEU A 146 -6.56 4.65 5.88
N ILE A 147 -6.67 3.50 5.21
CA ILE A 147 -7.37 2.32 5.73
C ILE A 147 -6.70 1.81 7.01
N GLN A 148 -5.38 1.72 7.04
CA GLN A 148 -4.63 1.36 8.25
C GLN A 148 -4.95 2.33 9.40
N LEU A 149 -5.00 3.64 9.15
CA LEU A 149 -5.30 4.66 10.16
C LEU A 149 -6.75 4.59 10.64
N ASN A 150 -7.70 4.71 9.72
CA ASN A 150 -9.10 4.99 10.03
C ASN A 150 -9.94 3.73 10.25
N VAL A 151 -9.58 2.63 9.61
CA VAL A 151 -10.31 1.37 9.72
C VAL A 151 -9.59 0.44 10.69
N MET A 152 -8.30 0.17 10.48
CA MET A 152 -7.56 -0.81 11.31
C MET A 152 -7.03 -0.23 12.62
N GLY A 153 -7.10 1.10 12.79
CA GLY A 153 -6.66 1.78 14.00
C GLY A 153 -5.14 1.72 14.24
N SER A 154 -4.35 1.66 13.17
CA SER A 154 -2.88 1.72 13.16
C SER A 154 -2.38 3.15 13.33
N ILE A 155 -2.88 3.83 14.38
CA ILE A 155 -2.53 5.22 14.68
C ILE A 155 -1.05 5.30 15.10
N PRO A 156 -0.24 6.17 14.47
CA PRO A 156 1.17 6.34 14.81
C PRO A 156 1.35 7.12 16.11
N GLY A 157 2.37 6.74 16.87
CA GLY A 157 2.80 7.47 18.05
C GLY A 157 3.87 6.72 18.85
N ALA A 158 4.85 7.45 19.37
CA ALA A 158 5.80 6.89 20.33
C ALA A 158 5.30 7.20 21.76
N GLY A 159 5.04 6.16 22.55
CA GLY A 159 5.00 6.27 24.02
C GLY A 159 3.79 6.93 24.70
N GLY A 160 2.76 7.40 23.99
CA GLY A 160 1.55 8.01 24.60
C GLY A 160 0.24 7.73 23.84
N PRO A 161 -0.95 8.08 24.37
CA PRO A 161 -2.19 8.13 23.59
C PRO A 161 -2.05 9.14 22.44
N ASP A 162 -2.83 9.01 21.36
CA ASP A 162 -2.93 10.03 20.30
C ASP A 162 -3.22 11.39 20.97
N PRO A 163 -2.23 12.31 21.05
CA PRO A 163 -2.36 13.50 21.89
C PRO A 163 -3.49 14.43 21.42
N ALA A 164 -3.85 14.32 20.14
CA ALA A 164 -4.84 15.18 19.51
C ALA A 164 -6.26 14.61 19.57
N HIS A 165 -6.43 13.27 19.59
CA HIS A 165 -7.76 12.66 19.46
C HIS A 165 -8.06 11.49 20.41
N GLY A 166 -7.17 11.18 21.36
CA GLY A 166 -7.41 10.19 22.42
C GLY A 166 -7.52 8.73 21.93
N ARG A 167 -7.13 8.44 20.69
CA ARG A 167 -7.10 7.08 20.11
C ARG A 167 -5.92 6.27 20.62
N ALA A 168 -6.12 4.95 20.72
CA ALA A 168 -5.05 4.02 21.08
C ALA A 168 -4.00 3.96 19.96
N VAL A 169 -2.74 4.20 20.34
CA VAL A 169 -1.59 4.13 19.44
C VAL A 169 -1.16 2.68 19.25
N LEU A 170 -1.20 2.23 18.00
CA LEU A 170 -0.76 0.90 17.60
C LEU A 170 0.58 0.94 16.87
N ASP A 171 0.81 1.92 15.97
CA ASP A 171 2.05 2.02 15.21
C ASP A 171 3.16 2.65 16.07
N ARG A 172 4.08 1.79 16.52
CA ARG A 172 5.18 2.09 17.45
C ARG A 172 6.51 2.35 16.75
N SER A 173 6.48 2.64 15.45
CA SER A 173 7.70 2.92 14.69
C SER A 173 8.53 4.02 15.35
N MET A 174 9.81 3.73 15.62
CA MET A 174 10.69 4.68 16.33
C MET A 174 11.09 5.86 15.44
N MET A 175 11.34 5.61 14.15
CA MET A 175 11.70 6.65 13.17
C MET A 175 10.59 6.88 12.13
N GLY A 176 9.81 5.84 11.82
CA GLY A 176 8.94 5.85 10.65
C GLY A 176 9.74 5.77 9.35
N GLN A 177 9.04 5.85 8.21
CA GLN A 177 9.68 6.00 6.89
C GLN A 177 8.72 6.69 5.91
N PRO A 178 9.21 7.45 4.91
CA PRO A 178 8.36 8.13 3.93
C PRO A 178 7.41 7.20 3.16
N ALA A 179 7.82 5.94 2.93
CA ALA A 179 6.98 4.96 2.27
C ALA A 179 5.74 4.55 3.08
N LYS A 180 5.55 5.03 4.31
CA LYS A 180 4.28 4.87 5.03
C LYS A 180 3.14 5.72 4.45
N TYR A 181 3.43 6.75 3.66
CA TYR A 181 2.39 7.57 3.04
C TYR A 181 1.74 6.90 1.83
N ALA A 182 2.53 6.23 0.98
CA ALA A 182 2.07 5.66 -0.29
C ALA A 182 2.56 4.22 -0.57
N GLY A 183 3.15 3.54 0.43
CA GLY A 183 3.65 2.17 0.30
C GLY A 183 4.80 2.00 -0.69
N TYR A 184 5.23 0.76 -0.86
CA TYR A 184 6.02 0.32 -2.02
C TYR A 184 5.08 -0.36 -3.01
N HIS A 185 4.73 0.35 -4.08
CA HIS A 185 3.82 -0.13 -5.12
C HIS A 185 4.63 -0.63 -6.33
N LEU A 186 4.91 -1.92 -6.36
CA LEU A 186 5.61 -2.55 -7.48
C LEU A 186 4.59 -2.95 -8.54
N VAL A 187 4.98 -2.75 -9.79
CA VAL A 187 4.15 -3.04 -10.96
C VAL A 187 5.08 -3.79 -11.91
N GLU A 188 4.85 -5.08 -12.09
CA GLU A 188 5.72 -5.86 -12.99
C GLU A 188 5.52 -5.41 -14.44
N ASN A 189 6.60 -5.32 -15.21
CA ASN A 189 6.57 -4.98 -16.63
C ASN A 189 6.67 -6.27 -17.44
N GLU A 190 5.53 -6.94 -17.63
CA GLU A 190 5.49 -8.27 -18.24
C GLU A 190 5.80 -8.23 -19.75
N GLU A 191 5.52 -7.09 -20.39
CA GLU A 191 5.68 -6.92 -21.84
C GLU A 191 7.12 -6.62 -22.26
N GLU A 192 7.90 -5.92 -21.44
CA GLU A 192 9.29 -5.54 -21.76
C GLU A 192 10.27 -6.72 -21.61
N PHE A 193 9.93 -7.70 -20.76
CA PHE A 193 10.77 -8.87 -20.49
C PHE A 193 10.04 -10.19 -20.83
N PRO A 194 9.66 -10.42 -22.10
CA PRO A 194 8.81 -11.56 -22.48
C PRO A 194 9.48 -12.93 -22.32
N SER A 195 10.79 -12.97 -22.07
CA SER A 195 11.52 -14.20 -21.74
C SER A 195 11.36 -14.63 -20.28
N LEU A 196 10.87 -13.74 -19.41
CA LEU A 196 10.59 -14.04 -18.01
C LEU A 196 9.11 -14.42 -17.88
N THR A 197 8.84 -15.43 -17.06
CA THR A 197 7.47 -15.76 -16.71
C THR A 197 6.98 -14.71 -15.72
N PRO A 198 5.81 -14.08 -15.93
CA PRO A 198 5.26 -13.15 -14.96
C PRO A 198 5.13 -13.74 -13.56
N THR A 199 5.43 -12.96 -12.51
CA THR A 199 5.43 -13.45 -11.12
C THR A 199 4.12 -14.17 -10.75
N HIS A 200 2.96 -13.61 -11.13
CA HIS A 200 1.67 -14.25 -10.84
C HIS A 200 1.50 -15.62 -11.50
N VAL A 201 2.04 -15.81 -12.72
CA VAL A 201 2.01 -17.09 -13.42
C VAL A 201 2.96 -18.09 -12.75
N GLU A 202 4.14 -17.65 -12.31
CA GLU A 202 5.04 -18.49 -11.50
C GLU A 202 4.39 -18.96 -10.18
N LEU A 203 3.52 -18.11 -9.61
CA LEU A 203 2.73 -18.42 -8.42
C LEU A 203 1.47 -19.27 -8.70
N GLY A 204 1.24 -19.64 -9.96
CA GLY A 204 0.18 -20.57 -10.37
C GLY A 204 -1.15 -19.94 -10.79
N PHE A 205 -1.19 -18.62 -11.01
CA PHE A 205 -2.35 -17.94 -11.60
C PHE A 205 -2.33 -17.99 -13.14
N ASP A 206 -3.47 -17.79 -13.77
CA ASP A 206 -3.54 -17.70 -15.23
C ASP A 206 -3.00 -16.34 -15.70
N ALA A 207 -2.41 -16.28 -16.91
CA ALA A 207 -1.86 -15.03 -17.46
C ALA A 207 -2.91 -13.91 -17.68
N GLY A 208 -4.20 -14.26 -17.66
CA GLY A 208 -5.30 -13.29 -17.72
C GLY A 208 -5.70 -12.75 -16.35
N ASP A 209 -5.22 -13.35 -15.26
CA ASP A 209 -5.58 -12.95 -13.90
C ASP A 209 -4.82 -11.69 -13.50
N SER A 210 -5.55 -10.78 -12.86
CA SER A 210 -4.95 -9.64 -12.19
C SER A 210 -4.78 -9.97 -10.73
N THR A 211 -3.55 -9.87 -10.20
CA THR A 211 -3.25 -10.28 -8.84
C THR A 211 -2.47 -9.22 -8.09
N VAL A 212 -2.49 -9.33 -6.76
CA VAL A 212 -1.62 -8.57 -5.88
C VAL A 212 -0.88 -9.52 -4.95
N THR A 213 0.44 -9.38 -4.87
CA THR A 213 1.27 -10.07 -3.87
C THR A 213 1.74 -9.09 -2.81
N MET A 214 1.40 -9.35 -1.55
CA MET A 214 1.73 -8.50 -0.41
C MET A 214 3.04 -8.92 0.26
N PHE A 215 3.82 -7.93 0.71
CA PHE A 215 5.04 -8.16 1.45
C PHE A 215 5.33 -7.04 2.47
N LEU A 216 6.22 -7.31 3.42
CA LEU A 216 6.67 -6.36 4.43
C LEU A 216 8.07 -5.87 4.09
N ILE A 217 8.29 -4.57 4.19
CA ILE A 217 9.56 -3.97 3.81
C ILE A 217 10.04 -2.97 4.86
N ALA A 218 11.30 -3.11 5.26
CA ALA A 218 11.96 -2.20 6.19
C ALA A 218 12.55 -0.95 5.50
N GLY A 219 12.73 -1.02 4.19
CA GLY A 219 13.35 0.01 3.36
C GLY A 219 14.02 -0.60 2.14
N HIS A 220 14.36 0.24 1.16
CA HIS A 220 15.20 -0.15 0.02
C HIS A 220 16.63 0.37 0.22
N HIS A 221 17.58 -0.32 -0.41
CA HIS A 221 18.96 0.14 -0.50
C HIS A 221 19.26 0.45 -1.95
N TRP A 222 19.76 1.65 -2.23
CA TRP A 222 20.18 2.02 -3.56
C TRP A 222 21.57 1.46 -3.82
N THR A 223 21.73 0.74 -4.93
CA THR A 223 23.02 0.18 -5.34
C THR A 223 23.46 0.88 -6.61
N ASP A 224 24.58 1.60 -6.54
CA ASP A 224 25.15 2.30 -7.68
C ASP A 224 26.13 1.40 -8.41
N LEU A 225 25.87 1.17 -9.70
CA LEU A 225 26.67 0.34 -10.57
C LEU A 225 26.99 1.16 -11.82
N HIS A 226 28.27 1.50 -11.99
CA HIS A 226 28.74 2.43 -13.00
C HIS A 226 30.02 1.96 -13.70
N ALA A 227 30.81 1.12 -13.02
CA ALA A 227 32.11 0.67 -13.52
C ALA A 227 32.04 -0.77 -14.06
N GLU A 228 31.05 -1.53 -13.64
CA GLU A 228 30.86 -2.95 -13.93
C GLU A 228 30.48 -3.12 -15.41
N GLN A 229 31.26 -3.92 -16.15
CA GLN A 229 31.05 -4.16 -17.59
C GLN A 229 30.69 -5.62 -17.91
N THR A 230 30.60 -6.49 -16.90
CA THR A 230 30.19 -7.89 -17.05
C THR A 230 29.18 -8.28 -15.98
N PRO A 231 28.30 -9.27 -16.24
CA PRO A 231 27.33 -9.75 -15.26
C PRO A 231 27.97 -10.24 -13.96
N GLU A 232 29.14 -10.87 -14.04
CA GLU A 232 29.86 -11.37 -12.85
C GLU A 232 30.32 -10.22 -11.95
N ALA A 233 30.89 -9.16 -12.53
CA ALA A 233 31.30 -7.97 -11.78
C ALA A 233 30.08 -7.24 -11.15
N TRP A 234 28.95 -7.26 -11.86
CA TRP A 234 27.69 -6.71 -11.38
C TRP A 234 27.19 -7.47 -10.13
N ILE A 235 27.15 -8.81 -10.20
CA ILE A 235 26.74 -9.67 -9.09
C ILE A 235 27.69 -9.55 -7.90
N ASP A 236 29.01 -9.52 -8.14
CA ASP A 236 30.00 -9.36 -7.07
C ASP A 236 29.80 -8.05 -6.31
N THR A 237 29.55 -6.96 -7.02
CA THR A 237 29.30 -5.65 -6.40
C THR A 237 27.97 -5.64 -5.64
N MET A 238 26.90 -6.17 -6.22
CA MET A 238 25.62 -6.36 -5.54
C MET A 238 25.78 -7.18 -4.25
N ALA A 239 26.56 -8.25 -4.27
CA ALA A 239 26.83 -9.07 -3.09
C ALA A 239 27.53 -8.27 -1.98
N GLN A 240 28.48 -7.41 -2.33
CA GLN A 240 29.13 -6.50 -1.38
C GLN A 240 28.14 -5.52 -0.75
N TYR A 241 27.24 -4.94 -1.56
CA TYR A 241 26.18 -4.07 -1.06
C TYR A 241 25.25 -4.79 -0.07
N VAL A 242 24.81 -6.01 -0.41
CA VAL A 242 23.97 -6.84 0.46
C VAL A 242 24.67 -7.12 1.80
N VAL A 243 25.95 -7.53 1.77
CA VAL A 243 26.76 -7.72 2.98
C VAL A 243 26.88 -6.42 3.78
N GLY A 244 27.11 -5.30 3.09
CA GLY A 244 27.21 -3.96 3.68
C GLY A 244 25.95 -3.50 4.41
N THR A 245 24.76 -3.96 4.01
CA THR A 245 23.52 -3.67 4.75
C THR A 245 23.47 -4.29 6.15
N GLY A 246 24.33 -5.28 6.43
CA GLY A 246 24.36 -6.01 7.71
C GLY A 246 23.14 -6.90 7.95
N LYS A 247 22.21 -7.03 6.98
CA LYS A 247 21.03 -7.90 7.07
C LYS A 247 21.34 -9.34 6.64
N LEU A 248 22.30 -9.96 7.31
CA LEU A 248 22.66 -11.36 7.10
C LEU A 248 21.70 -12.25 7.89
N THR A 249 20.47 -12.40 7.40
CA THR A 249 19.49 -13.31 8.00
C THR A 249 19.54 -14.68 7.32
N PRO A 250 19.43 -15.79 8.07
CA PRO A 250 19.44 -17.14 7.48
C PRO A 250 18.16 -17.47 6.70
N SER A 251 17.13 -16.63 6.81
CA SER A 251 15.86 -16.75 6.11
C SER A 251 15.27 -15.37 5.79
N GLY A 252 14.42 -15.32 4.78
CA GLY A 252 13.78 -14.11 4.28
C GLY A 252 13.66 -14.13 2.76
N TYR A 253 13.11 -13.05 2.20
CA TYR A 253 13.13 -12.77 0.78
C TYR A 253 13.74 -11.39 0.55
N GLY A 254 14.43 -11.24 -0.58
CA GLY A 254 14.87 -9.96 -1.10
C GLY A 254 14.15 -9.69 -2.42
N ILE A 255 13.80 -8.43 -2.66
CA ILE A 255 13.28 -8.00 -3.96
C ILE A 255 14.39 -7.19 -4.62
N LEU A 256 14.88 -7.68 -5.76
CA LEU A 256 15.80 -6.95 -6.61
C LEU A 256 14.96 -6.18 -7.64
N LEU A 257 15.00 -4.86 -7.57
CA LEU A 257 14.38 -4.00 -8.57
C LEU A 257 15.45 -3.59 -9.57
N LEU A 258 15.31 -4.05 -10.80
CA LEU A 258 16.16 -3.67 -11.92
C LEU A 258 15.39 -2.63 -12.75
N PRO A 259 15.62 -1.32 -12.54
CA PRO A 259 15.02 -0.31 -13.40
C PRO A 259 15.57 -0.47 -14.82
N PRO A 260 14.76 -0.27 -15.87
CA PRO A 260 15.28 -0.18 -17.23
C PRO A 260 16.21 1.04 -17.33
N GLU A 261 17.44 0.83 -17.79
CA GLU A 261 18.32 1.89 -18.34
C GLU A 261 18.09 2.05 -19.84
#